data_AF-A0A381ZUX3-F1
#
_entry.id   AF-A0A381ZUX3-F1
#
_cell.length_a   1.000
_cell.length_b   1.000
_cell.length_c   1.000
_cell.angle_alpha   90.00
_cell.angle_beta   90.00
_cell.angle_gamma   90.00
#
_symmetry.space_group_name_H-M   'P 1'
#
loop_
_entity.id
_entity.type
_entity.pdbx_description
1 polymer ?
#
loop_
_entity_poly.entity_id
_entity_poly.type
_entity_poly.pdbx_seq_one_letter_code
_entity_poly.pdbx_strand_id
1 'polypeptide(L)'
;MNHSAIKTKQRNLQFHWHCKHTWKKSGKNTFWCLLGCSIGDFGTILFFQLSSIVWPTLHIMILAIVNGIITSLILETIILFNQMGFKKAFQTAIGMSFLSMIAMEISMNTVDWLVVGSAKLIWWVIPLMLIAGFLIPWPYNYWRLKKYQLSCH
;
A
#
# COMPACT_ATOMS: atom_id res chain seq x y z
N MET A 1 -20.11 -47.82 9.02
CA MET A 1 -18.87 -47.05 8.74
C MET A 1 -18.63 -47.08 7.24
N ASN A 2 -18.79 -45.95 6.53
CA ASN A 2 -18.39 -45.82 5.13
C ASN A 2 -17.79 -44.42 4.94
N HIS A 3 -16.47 -44.34 5.04
CA HIS A 3 -15.69 -43.15 4.71
C HIS A 3 -15.50 -43.09 3.19
N SER A 4 -16.45 -42.45 2.50
CA SER A 4 -16.26 -42.00 1.13
C SER A 4 -15.31 -40.80 1.14
N ALA A 5 -14.09 -41.07 0.67
CA ALA A 5 -13.01 -40.11 0.53
C ALA A 5 -13.43 -38.87 -0.28
N ILE A 6 -13.63 -37.76 0.41
CA ILE A 6 -13.65 -36.42 -0.18
C ILE A 6 -12.21 -36.11 -0.61
N LYS A 7 -11.86 -36.50 -1.84
CA LYS A 7 -10.66 -35.99 -2.51
C LYS A 7 -10.87 -34.50 -2.76
N THR A 8 -10.43 -33.68 -1.82
CA THR A 8 -10.21 -32.24 -2.01
C THR A 8 -9.27 -32.09 -3.20
N LYS A 9 -9.82 -31.66 -4.34
CA LYS A 9 -9.06 -31.34 -5.55
C LYS A 9 -8.20 -30.12 -5.26
N GLN A 10 -7.03 -30.35 -4.68
CA GLN A 10 -5.96 -29.37 -4.58
C GLN A 10 -5.47 -29.09 -6.00
N ARG A 11 -6.14 -28.15 -6.69
CA ARG A 11 -5.62 -27.60 -7.93
C ARG A 11 -4.31 -26.90 -7.57
N ASN A 12 -3.19 -27.52 -7.92
CA ASN A 12 -1.91 -26.84 -8.10
C ASN A 12 -2.13 -25.73 -9.14
N LEU A 13 -2.58 -24.55 -8.70
CA LEU A 13 -2.40 -23.34 -9.50
C LEU A 13 -0.89 -23.13 -9.54
N GLN A 14 -0.26 -23.55 -10.62
CA GLN A 14 1.12 -23.21 -10.94
C GLN A 14 1.28 -21.70 -10.73
N PHE A 15 2.07 -21.31 -9.75
CA PHE A 15 2.30 -19.90 -9.46
C PHE A 15 3.15 -19.32 -10.60
N HIS A 16 2.52 -18.51 -11.44
CA HIS A 16 3.17 -17.86 -12.58
C HIS A 16 3.06 -16.34 -12.48
N TRP A 17 4.12 -15.63 -12.83
CA TRP A 17 4.19 -14.16 -12.87
C TRP A 17 3.64 -13.56 -14.17
N HIS A 18 3.21 -14.38 -15.14
CA HIS A 18 2.76 -13.89 -16.45
C HIS A 18 1.29 -13.41 -16.51
N CYS A 19 0.53 -13.41 -15.40
CA CYS A 19 -0.88 -13.02 -15.47
C CYS A 19 -1.05 -11.50 -15.57
N LYS A 20 -1.19 -10.98 -16.80
CA LYS A 20 -1.35 -9.54 -17.08
C LYS A 20 -2.57 -8.93 -16.35
N HIS A 21 -3.66 -9.69 -16.22
CA HIS A 21 -4.86 -9.24 -15.52
C HIS A 21 -4.60 -9.01 -14.02
N THR A 22 -3.93 -9.95 -13.35
CA THR A 22 -3.57 -9.81 -11.93
C THR A 22 -2.60 -8.65 -11.71
N TRP A 23 -1.61 -8.45 -12.59
CA TRP A 23 -0.71 -7.28 -12.52
C TRP A 23 -1.43 -5.94 -12.66
N LYS A 24 -2.41 -5.86 -13.57
CA LYS A 24 -3.22 -4.65 -13.73
C LYS A 24 -4.10 -4.38 -12.49
N LYS A 25 -4.67 -5.43 -11.90
CA LYS A 25 -5.48 -5.32 -10.68
C LYS A 25 -4.63 -4.94 -9.46
N SER A 26 -3.48 -5.60 -9.25
CA SER A 26 -2.56 -5.27 -8.16
C SER A 26 -2.01 -3.85 -8.31
N GLY A 27 -1.70 -3.42 -9.55
CA GLY A 27 -1.22 -2.07 -9.83
C GLY A 27 -2.24 -1.01 -9.46
N LYS A 28 -3.53 -1.19 -9.81
CA LYS A 28 -4.59 -0.26 -9.41
C LYS A 28 -4.75 -0.15 -7.89
N ASN A 29 -4.73 -1.28 -7.17
CA ASN A 29 -4.83 -1.25 -5.70
C ASN A 29 -3.62 -0.55 -5.07
N THR A 30 -2.42 -0.85 -5.57
CA THR A 30 -1.17 -0.22 -5.12
C THR A 30 -1.20 1.29 -5.40
N PHE A 31 -1.74 1.71 -6.55
CA PHE A 31 -1.87 3.11 -6.89
C PHE A 31 -2.83 3.86 -5.96
N TRP A 32 -3.99 3.28 -5.63
CA TRP A 32 -4.91 3.90 -4.67
C TRP A 32 -4.32 4.01 -3.27
N CYS A 33 -3.59 2.99 -2.82
CA CYS A 33 -2.83 3.02 -1.58
C CYS A 33 -1.78 4.13 -1.61
N LEU A 34 -0.99 4.22 -2.68
CA LEU A 34 0.05 5.25 -2.86
C LEU A 34 -0.54 6.65 -2.82
N LEU A 35 -1.67 6.86 -3.50
CA LEU A 35 -2.34 8.14 -3.52
C LEU A 35 -2.80 8.54 -2.11
N GLY A 36 -3.38 7.61 -1.35
CA GLY A 36 -3.77 7.85 0.03
C GLY A 36 -2.58 8.15 0.94
N CYS A 37 -1.58 7.27 0.96
CA CYS A 37 -0.33 7.41 1.71
C CYS A 37 0.33 8.77 1.46
N SER A 38 0.52 9.12 0.18
CA SER A 38 1.17 10.37 -0.24
C SER A 38 0.41 11.61 0.23
N ILE A 39 -0.93 11.59 0.30
CA ILE A 39 -1.71 12.72 0.81
C ILE A 39 -1.38 12.97 2.29
N GLY A 40 -1.35 11.92 3.12
CA GLY A 40 -1.00 12.04 4.53
C GLY A 40 0.46 12.42 4.76
N ASP A 41 1.37 11.79 4.02
CA ASP A 41 2.81 12.05 4.09
C ASP A 41 3.12 13.50 3.70
N PHE A 42 2.64 13.92 2.52
CA PHE A 42 2.89 15.27 2.03
C PHE A 42 2.21 16.32 2.89
N GLY A 43 0.98 16.05 3.34
CA GLY A 43 0.26 16.94 4.25
C GLY A 43 1.02 17.16 5.54
N THR A 44 1.59 16.11 6.13
CA THR A 44 2.38 16.19 7.36
C THR A 44 3.67 16.97 7.14
N ILE A 45 4.47 16.59 6.14
CA ILE A 45 5.76 17.25 5.89
C ILE A 45 5.56 18.72 5.48
N LEU A 46 4.57 19.01 4.62
CA LEU A 46 4.25 20.36 4.19
C LEU A 46 3.78 21.23 5.36
N PHE A 47 2.95 20.68 6.26
CA PHE A 47 2.51 21.40 7.46
C PHE A 47 3.70 21.84 8.31
N PHE A 48 4.63 20.93 8.64
CA PHE A 48 5.83 21.28 9.41
C PHE A 48 6.74 22.25 8.66
N GLN A 49 6.84 22.12 7.34
CA GLN A 49 7.63 23.01 6.49
C GLN A 49 7.08 24.44 6.44
N LEU A 50 5.75 24.61 6.40
CA LEU A 50 5.09 25.92 6.40
C LEU A 50 5.07 26.55 7.80
N SER A 51 4.83 25.76 8.85
CA SER A 51 4.78 26.26 10.22
C SER A 51 6.17 26.60 10.80
N SER A 52 7.26 26.25 10.11
CA SER A 52 8.65 26.49 10.54
C SER A 52 8.96 25.96 11.96
N ILE A 53 8.25 24.93 12.40
CA ILE A 53 8.46 24.30 13.71
C ILE A 53 9.72 23.46 13.62
N VAL A 54 10.70 23.80 14.45
CA VAL A 54 11.95 23.02 14.54
C VAL A 54 11.67 21.77 15.36
N TRP A 55 11.45 20.66 14.66
CA TRP A 55 11.23 19.34 15.24
C TRP A 55 12.24 18.33 14.69
N PRO A 56 12.60 17.30 15.48
CA PRO A 56 13.48 16.24 14.99
C PRO A 56 12.90 15.57 13.75
N THR A 57 13.70 15.47 12.69
CA THR A 57 13.33 14.88 11.41
C THR A 57 12.68 13.50 11.56
N LEU A 58 13.24 12.66 12.42
CA LEU A 58 12.73 11.31 12.70
C LEU A 58 11.28 11.34 13.22
N HIS A 59 10.90 12.32 14.04
CA HIS A 59 9.55 12.43 14.59
C HIS A 59 8.55 12.85 13.52
N ILE A 60 8.94 13.80 12.65
CA ILE A 60 8.12 14.23 11.51
C ILE A 60 7.88 13.06 10.57
N MET A 61 8.93 12.28 10.26
CA MET A 61 8.84 11.09 9.42
C MET A 61 7.91 10.02 10.02
N ILE A 62 8.01 9.73 11.33
CA ILE A 62 7.09 8.78 11.98
C ILE A 62 5.64 9.27 11.92
N LEU A 63 5.41 10.57 12.19
CA LEU A 63 4.08 11.15 12.08
C LEU A 63 3.54 11.08 10.65
N ALA A 64 4.39 11.33 9.66
CA ALA A 64 4.05 11.29 8.26
C ALA A 64 3.60 9.87 7.87
N ILE A 65 4.35 8.84 8.26
CA ILE A 65 3.98 7.42 8.08
C ILE A 65 2.62 7.11 8.73
N VAL A 66 2.40 7.52 9.98
CA VAL A 66 1.14 7.24 10.68
C VAL A 66 -0.04 7.90 9.97
N ASN A 67 0.10 9.18 9.58
CA ASN A 67 -0.93 9.92 8.87
C ASN A 67 -1.14 9.37 7.45
N GLY A 68 -0.08 8.95 6.75
CA GLY A 68 -0.12 8.29 5.45
C GLY A 68 -0.92 6.99 5.50
N ILE A 69 -0.64 6.12 6.47
CA ILE A 69 -1.41 4.90 6.68
C ILE A 69 -2.88 5.19 6.98
N ILE A 70 -3.17 6.14 7.88
CA ILE A 70 -4.55 6.50 8.25
C ILE A 70 -5.33 7.01 7.02
N THR A 71 -4.75 7.95 6.29
CA THR A 71 -5.38 8.53 5.09
C THR A 71 -5.58 7.49 4.00
N SER A 72 -4.63 6.59 3.80
CA SER A 72 -4.74 5.45 2.89
C SER A 72 -5.84 4.47 3.30
N LEU A 73 -5.91 4.08 4.57
CA LEU A 73 -6.97 3.20 5.08
C LEU A 73 -8.36 3.81 4.90
N ILE A 74 -8.51 5.11 5.16
CA ILE A 74 -9.78 5.82 4.94
C ILE A 74 -10.15 5.80 3.45
N LEU A 75 -9.22 6.18 2.58
CA LEU A 75 -9.44 6.24 1.14
C LEU A 75 -9.81 4.86 0.57
N GLU A 76 -9.04 3.83 0.90
CA GLU A 76 -9.28 2.46 0.45
C GLU A 76 -10.61 1.92 1.01
N THR A 77 -10.94 2.23 2.27
CA THR A 77 -12.24 1.85 2.85
C THR A 77 -13.40 2.52 2.11
N ILE A 78 -13.31 3.81 1.76
CA ILE A 78 -14.35 4.52 1.01
C ILE A 78 -14.53 3.93 -0.39
N ILE A 79 -13.42 3.63 -1.09
CA ILE A 79 -13.47 3.02 -2.43
C ILE A 79 -14.12 1.63 -2.38
N LEU A 80 -13.74 0.80 -1.40
CA LEU A 80 -14.27 -0.55 -1.23
C LEU A 80 -15.70 -0.56 -0.67
N PHE A 81 -16.09 0.46 0.10
CA PHE A 81 -17.45 0.62 0.64
C PHE A 81 -18.48 0.62 -0.48
N ASN A 82 -18.19 1.35 -1.57
CA ASN A 82 -19.03 1.43 -2.77
C ASN A 82 -19.20 0.09 -3.50
N GLN A 83 -18.43 -0.95 -3.15
CA GLN A 83 -18.48 -2.27 -3.81
C GLN A 83 -19.02 -3.38 -2.91
N MET A 84 -18.80 -3.32 -1.59
CA MET A 84 -18.94 -4.50 -0.71
C MET A 84 -19.60 -4.23 0.64
N GLY A 85 -19.97 -2.98 0.95
CA GLY A 85 -20.50 -2.54 2.25
C GLY A 85 -19.42 -2.34 3.33
N PHE A 86 -19.74 -1.53 4.35
CA PHE A 86 -18.74 -0.93 5.27
C PHE A 86 -17.87 -1.94 6.03
N LYS A 87 -18.52 -2.91 6.70
CA LYS A 87 -17.81 -3.88 7.54
C LYS A 87 -16.81 -4.73 6.73
N LYS A 88 -17.21 -5.16 5.53
CA LYS A 88 -16.34 -5.94 4.63
C LYS A 88 -15.26 -5.06 4.00
N ALA A 89 -15.58 -3.83 3.62
CA ALA A 89 -14.62 -2.88 3.06
C ALA A 89 -13.48 -2.58 4.03
N PHE A 90 -13.80 -2.25 5.29
CA PHE A 90 -12.79 -1.96 6.31
C PHE A 90 -11.92 -3.17 6.65
N GLN A 91 -12.53 -4.35 6.84
CA GLN A 91 -11.77 -5.60 7.03
C GLN A 91 -10.87 -5.92 5.84
N THR A 92 -11.32 -5.59 4.62
CA THR A 92 -10.54 -5.79 3.41
C THR A 92 -9.38 -4.79 3.33
N ALA A 93 -9.59 -3.50 3.61
CA ALA A 93 -8.54 -2.49 3.61
C ALA A 93 -7.42 -2.85 4.61
N ILE A 94 -7.78 -3.16 5.86
CA ILE A 94 -6.83 -3.59 6.89
C ILE A 94 -6.17 -4.92 6.53
N GLY A 95 -6.96 -5.93 6.19
CA GLY A 95 -6.45 -7.29 5.99
C GLY A 95 -5.68 -7.47 4.70
N MET A 96 -5.97 -6.67 3.66
CA MET A 96 -5.41 -6.85 2.33
C MET A 96 -4.18 -6.01 2.02
N SER A 97 -4.11 -4.81 2.59
CA SER A 97 -3.19 -3.78 2.11
C SER A 97 -2.28 -3.23 3.22
N PHE A 98 -2.50 -3.55 4.50
CA PHE A 98 -1.72 -2.96 5.60
C PHE A 98 -0.20 -3.22 5.52
N LEU A 99 0.23 -4.45 5.22
CA LEU A 99 1.68 -4.71 5.07
C LEU A 99 2.29 -3.95 3.89
N SER A 100 1.51 -3.80 2.81
CA SER A 100 1.91 -3.06 1.61
C SER A 100 1.99 -1.56 1.88
N MET A 101 1.09 -1.02 2.71
CA MET A 101 1.14 0.36 3.19
C MET A 101 2.42 0.59 3.99
N ILE A 102 2.74 -0.27 4.95
CA ILE A 102 3.98 -0.14 5.73
C ILE A 102 5.22 -0.19 4.81
N ALA A 103 5.27 -1.13 3.89
CA ALA A 103 6.42 -1.26 2.97
C ALA A 103 6.56 -0.04 2.04
N MET A 104 5.45 0.53 1.59
CA MET A 104 5.40 1.75 0.78
C MET A 104 5.92 2.96 1.54
N GLU A 105 5.42 3.18 2.75
CA GLU A 105 5.79 4.28 3.62
C GLU A 105 7.28 4.22 3.99
N ILE A 106 7.77 3.05 4.39
CA ILE A 106 9.20 2.84 4.67
C ILE A 106 10.03 3.15 3.41
N SER A 107 9.60 2.71 2.23
CA SER A 107 10.30 2.96 0.98
C SER A 107 10.37 4.46 0.65
N MET A 108 9.24 5.16 0.68
CA MET A 108 9.15 6.60 0.41
C MET A 108 10.02 7.40 1.38
N ASN A 109 9.90 7.11 2.67
CA ASN A 109 10.63 7.78 3.73
C ASN A 109 12.14 7.48 3.70
N THR A 110 12.53 6.26 3.28
CA THR A 110 13.94 5.90 3.05
C THR A 110 14.52 6.67 1.87
N VAL A 111 13.79 6.80 0.77
CA VAL A 111 14.23 7.59 -0.39
C VAL A 111 14.37 9.07 -0.02
N ASP A 112 13.41 9.63 0.72
CA ASP A 112 13.48 11.01 1.19
C ASP A 112 14.73 11.23 2.07
N TRP A 113 14.96 10.32 3.03
CA TRP A 113 16.13 10.40 3.90
C TRP A 113 17.47 10.27 3.15
N LEU A 114 17.56 9.35 2.18
CA LEU A 114 18.79 9.12 1.41
C LEU A 114 19.11 10.27 0.45
N VAL A 115 18.10 10.92 -0.12
CA VAL A 115 18.28 11.95 -1.15
C VAL A 115 18.34 13.36 -0.55
N VAL A 116 17.49 13.64 0.45
CA VAL A 116 17.34 14.98 1.04
C VAL A 116 18.07 15.11 2.38
N GLY A 117 18.15 14.03 3.15
CA GLY A 117 18.77 14.03 4.49
C GLY A 117 17.95 14.77 5.57
N SER A 118 16.80 15.33 5.22
CA SER A 118 15.86 16.01 6.13
C SER A 118 14.42 15.83 5.65
N ALA A 119 13.44 15.91 6.55
CA ALA A 119 12.01 15.82 6.20
C ALA A 119 11.55 17.09 5.48
N LYS A 120 11.85 17.19 4.19
CA LYS A 120 11.52 18.34 3.34
C LYS A 120 11.06 17.86 1.97
N LEU A 121 9.93 18.40 1.52
CA LEU A 121 9.42 18.09 0.18
C LEU A 121 10.15 18.92 -0.87
N ILE A 122 11.02 18.26 -1.63
CA ILE A 122 11.68 18.82 -2.81
C ILE A 122 10.96 18.33 -4.06
N TRP A 123 10.52 19.25 -4.92
CA TRP A 123 9.73 18.95 -6.11
C TRP A 123 10.31 17.83 -7.00
N TRP A 124 11.63 17.82 -7.21
CA TRP A 124 12.30 16.81 -8.05
C TRP A 124 12.46 15.44 -7.38
N VAL A 125 12.37 15.36 -6.05
CA VAL A 125 12.49 14.11 -5.30
C VAL A 125 11.13 13.41 -5.19
N ILE A 126 10.02 14.16 -5.24
CA ILE A 126 8.65 13.63 -5.19
C ILE A 126 8.42 12.49 -6.20
N PRO A 127 8.74 12.62 -7.50
CA PRO A 127 8.58 11.52 -8.44
C PRO A 127 9.37 10.27 -8.06
N LEU A 128 10.60 10.45 -7.56
CA LEU A 128 11.49 9.35 -7.17
C LEU A 128 10.92 8.56 -5.99
N MET A 129 10.48 9.27 -4.93
CA MET A 129 9.88 8.62 -3.76
C MET A 129 8.58 7.89 -4.13
N LEU A 130 7.73 8.48 -4.98
CA LEU A 130 6.47 7.87 -5.41
C LEU A 130 6.71 6.58 -6.22
N ILE A 131 7.72 6.59 -7.09
CA ILE A 131 8.12 5.40 -7.86
C ILE A 131 8.60 4.30 -6.91
N ALA A 132 9.46 4.63 -5.94
CA ALA A 132 9.94 3.66 -4.96
C ALA A 132 8.81 3.12 -4.07
N GLY A 133 7.90 3.99 -3.64
CA GLY A 133 6.69 3.65 -2.90
C GLY A 133 5.76 2.73 -3.68
N PHE A 134 5.70 2.86 -5.01
CA PHE A 134 4.91 1.96 -5.86
C PHE A 134 5.60 0.61 -6.10
N LEU A 135 6.88 0.62 -6.47
CA LEU A 135 7.59 -0.57 -6.95
C LEU A 135 7.82 -1.62 -5.86
N ILE A 136 8.05 -1.20 -4.61
CA ILE A 136 8.29 -2.12 -3.47
C ILE A 136 7.07 -2.99 -3.14
N PRO A 137 5.87 -2.44 -2.88
CA PRO A 137 4.69 -3.24 -2.52
C PRO A 137 4.03 -3.94 -3.72
N TRP A 138 4.29 -3.51 -4.95
CA TRP A 138 3.55 -4.01 -6.13
C TRP A 138 3.74 -5.52 -6.41
N PRO A 139 4.96 -6.10 -6.36
CA PRO A 139 5.16 -7.54 -6.48
C PRO A 139 4.50 -8.34 -5.35
N TYR A 140 4.54 -7.83 -4.12
CA TYR A 140 3.88 -8.46 -2.98
C TYR A 140 2.36 -8.49 -3.17
N ASN A 141 1.76 -7.38 -3.62
CA ASN A 141 0.34 -7.29 -3.94
C ASN A 141 -0.07 -8.27 -5.06
N TYR A 142 0.78 -8.46 -6.07
CA TYR A 142 0.55 -9.49 -7.10
C TYR A 142 0.54 -10.90 -6.52
N TRP A 143 1.60 -11.26 -5.77
CA TRP A 143 1.73 -12.59 -5.17
C TRP A 143 0.54 -12.90 -4.27
N ARG A 144 0.11 -11.92 -3.49
CA ARG A 144 -1.02 -12.02 -2.58
C ARG A 144 -2.33 -12.31 -3.33
N LEU A 145 -2.64 -11.57 -4.40
CA LEU A 145 -3.84 -11.83 -5.21
C LEU A 145 -3.86 -13.23 -5.84
N LYS A 146 -2.68 -13.76 -6.23
CA LYS A 146 -2.53 -15.13 -6.73
C LYS A 146 -2.77 -16.17 -5.63
N LYS A 147 -2.20 -15.98 -4.45
CA LYS A 147 -2.33 -16.89 -3.30
C LYS A 147 -3.79 -17.09 -2.88
N TYR A 148 -4.57 -16.01 -2.84
CA TYR A 148 -5.99 -16.05 -2.47
C TYR A 148 -6.95 -16.34 -3.65
N GLN A 149 -6.43 -16.75 -4.81
CA GLN A 149 -7.20 -17.08 -6.03
C GLN A 149 -8.17 -15.98 -6.53
N LEU A 150 -7.90 -14.71 -6.22
CA LEU A 150 -8.83 -13.60 -6.48
C LEU A 150 -8.83 -13.08 -7.94
N SER A 151 -8.05 -13.68 -8.85
CA SER A 151 -7.84 -13.09 -10.19
C SER A 151 -7.36 -14.01 -11.32
N CYS A 152 -7.31 -15.34 -11.12
CA CYS A 152 -7.03 -16.28 -12.21
C CYS A 152 -8.25 -17.16 -12.47
N HIS A 153 -9.10 -16.65 -13.36
CA HIS A 153 -10.11 -17.38 -14.10
C HIS A 153 -9.86 -17.11 -15.59
#